data_AF-A0A529TR51-F1
#
_entry.id   AF-A0A529TR51-F1
#
_cell.length_a   1.000
_cell.length_b   1.000
_cell.length_c   1.000
_cell.angle_alpha   90.00
_cell.angle_beta   90.00
_cell.angle_gamma   90.00
#
_symmetry.space_group_name_H-M   'P 1'
#
loop_
_entity.id
_entity.type
_entity.pdbx_description
1 polymer ?
#
loop_
_entity_poly.entity_id
_entity_poly.type
_entity_poly.pdbx_seq_one_letter_code
_entity_poly.pdbx_strand_id
1 'polypeptide(L)' 'GAAMLGGAQLNCSHVQPKAPPQFCTFSWALHTMTGDQKIVEGSFSLPPGASNVQVYQGSGFDSALSSPIVICRGSH' A
#
# COMPACT_ATOMS: atom_id res chain seq x y z
N GLY A 1 -10.39 -27.41 1.69
CA GLY A 1 -9.55 -26.40 2.37
C GLY A 1 -10.25 -25.07 2.28
N ALA A 2 -10.33 -24.31 3.37
CA ALA A 2 -10.92 -22.98 3.36
C ALA A 2 -9.85 -21.96 2.93
N ALA A 3 -9.92 -21.49 1.68
CA ALA A 3 -9.17 -20.32 1.25
C ALA A 3 -9.97 -19.09 1.68
N MET A 4 -9.58 -18.45 2.79
CA MET A 4 -10.11 -17.12 3.12
C MET A 4 -9.45 -16.11 2.18
N LEU A 5 -10.01 -15.99 0.97
CA LEU A 5 -9.58 -15.09 -0.11
C LEU A 5 -10.17 -13.69 0.10
N GLY A 6 -9.80 -13.07 1.21
CA GLY A 6 -10.03 -11.65 1.47
C GLY A 6 -8.72 -11.01 1.90
N GLY A 7 -8.16 -10.17 1.03
CA GLY A 7 -6.90 -9.50 1.29
C GLY A 7 -6.80 -8.15 0.60
N ALA A 8 -5.98 -7.29 1.16
CA ALA A 8 -5.67 -5.99 0.60
C ALA A 8 -4.18 -5.97 0.23
N GLN A 9 -3.89 -5.62 -1.01
CA GLN A 9 -2.53 -5.48 -1.51
C GLN A 9 -2.36 -4.07 -2.07
N LEU A 10 -1.26 -3.42 -1.70
CA LEU A 10 -0.83 -2.16 -2.28
C LEU A 10 0.51 -2.36 -2.96
N ASN A 11 0.56 -2.01 -4.25
CA ASN A 11 1.80 -1.98 -5.02
C ASN A 11 2.09 -0.54 -5.45
N CYS A 12 3.35 -0.11 -5.32
CA CYS A 12 3.80 1.21 -5.73
C CYS A 12 4.99 1.10 -6.71
N SER A 13 5.13 2.10 -7.56
CA SER A 13 6.22 2.19 -8.54
C SER A 13 6.85 3.57 -8.50
N HIS A 14 8.17 3.62 -8.60
CA HIS A 14 8.97 4.82 -8.80
C HIS A 14 9.75 4.70 -10.12
N VAL A 15 9.03 4.82 -11.23
CA VAL A 15 9.53 4.46 -12.57
C VAL A 15 10.57 5.41 -13.14
N GLN A 16 10.82 6.56 -12.48
CA GLN A 16 11.75 7.56 -12.98
C GLN A 16 13.19 7.26 -12.51
N PRO A 17 14.09 6.78 -13.39
CA PRO A 17 15.36 6.20 -12.95
C PRO A 17 16.38 7.23 -12.44
N LYS A 18 16.19 8.51 -12.78
CA LYS A 18 17.08 9.63 -12.43
C LYS A 18 16.56 10.47 -11.26
N ALA A 19 15.41 10.13 -10.69
CA ALA A 19 14.90 10.81 -9.51
C ALA A 19 15.61 10.28 -8.24
N PRO A 20 15.70 11.07 -7.16
CA PRO A 20 16.20 10.58 -5.88
C PRO A 20 15.28 9.50 -5.29
N PRO A 21 15.81 8.58 -4.46
CA PRO A 21 14.98 7.67 -3.68
C PRO A 21 13.88 8.41 -2.92
N GLN A 22 12.68 7.82 -2.89
CA GLN A 22 11.52 8.40 -2.23
C GLN A 22 11.19 7.64 -0.96
N PHE A 23 10.98 8.37 0.13
CA PHE A 23 10.39 7.81 1.33
C PHE A 23 8.89 8.13 1.34
N CYS A 24 8.06 7.10 1.38
CA CYS A 24 6.62 7.24 1.27
C CYS A 24 5.91 6.70 2.51
N THR A 25 4.82 7.35 2.89
CA THR A 25 3.85 6.81 3.83
C THR A 25 2.55 6.51 3.09
N PHE A 26 1.84 5.46 3.52
CA PHE A 26 0.50 5.18 3.05
C PHE A 26 -0.49 5.14 4.20
N SER A 27 -1.74 5.49 3.90
CA SER A 27 -2.90 5.29 4.77
C SER A 27 -4.06 4.79 3.90
N TRP A 28 -4.74 3.73 4.33
CA TRP A 28 -5.78 3.10 3.55
C TRP A 28 -6.92 2.62 4.44
N ALA A 29 -8.13 3.13 4.17
CA ALA A 29 -9.35 2.65 4.84
C ALA A 29 -9.88 1.40 4.13
N LEU A 30 -9.95 0.30 4.87
CA LEU A 30 -10.40 -1.01 4.42
C LEU A 30 -11.61 -1.46 5.23
N HIS A 31 -12.46 -2.26 4.60
CA HIS A 31 -13.55 -2.98 5.24
C HIS A 31 -13.04 -4.37 5.64
N THR A 32 -13.34 -4.79 6.87
CA THR A 32 -12.98 -6.10 7.37
C THR A 32 -14.08 -7.11 7.06
N MET A 33 -13.71 -8.39 7.06
CA MET A 33 -14.70 -9.47 6.89
C MET A 33 -15.76 -9.52 8.00
N THR A 34 -15.55 -8.83 9.12
CA THR A 34 -16.50 -8.73 10.24
C THR A 34 -17.52 -7.59 10.07
N GLY A 35 -17.41 -6.78 9.02
CA GLY A 35 -18.26 -5.60 8.83
C GLY A 35 -17.71 -4.31 9.45
N ASP A 36 -16.50 -4.37 10.04
CA ASP A 36 -15.87 -3.23 10.66
C ASP A 36 -15.01 -2.47 9.64
N GLN A 37 -14.72 -1.20 9.94
CA GLN A 37 -13.77 -0.40 9.18
C GLN A 37 -12.44 -0.37 9.91
N LYS A 38 -11.35 -0.50 9.16
CA LYS A 38 -9.99 -0.39 9.71
C LYS A 38 -9.11 0.43 8.79
N ILE A 39 -8.40 1.37 9.39
CA ILE A 39 -7.35 2.13 8.71
C ILE A 39 -6.04 1.36 8.89
N VAL A 40 -5.35 1.12 7.79
CA VAL A 40 -4.00 0.54 7.79
C VAL A 40 -3.01 1.56 7.27
N GLU A 41 -1.90 1.69 7.97
CA GLU A 41 -0.89 2.70 7.67
C GLU A 41 0.49 2.08 7.73
N GLY A 42 1.42 2.67 6.99
CA GLY A 42 2.81 2.21 6.98
C GLY A 42 3.72 3.16 6.24
N SER A 43 5.01 2.87 6.32
CA SER A 43 6.06 3.64 5.67
C SER A 43 7.02 2.73 4.92
N PHE A 44 7.47 3.14 3.75
CA PHE A 44 8.36 2.38 2.89
C PHE A 44 9.28 3.29 2.09
N SER A 45 10.39 2.74 1.61
CA SER A 45 11.30 3.42 0.69
C SER A 45 11.15 2.84 -0.71
N LEU A 46 11.04 3.71 -1.72
CA LEU A 46 11.05 3.33 -3.12
C LEU A 46 12.38 3.77 -3.76
N PRO A 47 13.22 2.81 -4.21
CA PRO A 47 14.40 3.16 -4.97
C PRO A 47 14.03 3.62 -6.39
N PRO A 48 14.89 4.43 -7.04
CA PRO A 48 14.70 4.87 -8.42
C PRO A 48 14.60 3.69 -9.39
N GLY A 49 13.67 3.77 -10.34
CA GLY A 49 13.41 2.71 -11.32
C GLY A 49 12.60 1.52 -10.79
N ALA A 50 12.17 1.53 -9.53
CA ALA A 50 11.36 0.46 -8.97
C ALA A 50 9.96 0.40 -9.62
N SER A 51 9.47 -0.81 -9.88
CA SER A 51 8.14 -1.02 -10.45
C SER A 51 7.44 -2.18 -9.76
N ASN A 52 6.13 -2.04 -9.53
CA ASN A 52 5.27 -3.06 -8.94
C ASN A 52 5.78 -3.57 -7.57
N VAL A 53 6.36 -2.68 -6.77
CA VAL A 53 6.85 -3.03 -5.42
C VAL A 53 5.65 -3.23 -4.52
N GLN A 54 5.51 -4.41 -3.93
CA GLN A 54 4.49 -4.67 -2.91
C GLN A 54 4.88 -3.96 -1.61
N VAL A 55 4.11 -2.94 -1.24
CA VAL A 55 4.37 -2.12 -0.03
C VAL A 55 3.45 -2.51 1.13
N TYR A 56 2.35 -3.18 0.83
CA TYR A 56 1.44 -3.72 1.84
C TYR A 56 0.77 -5.00 1.32
N GLN A 57 0.68 -5.99 2.20
CA GLN A 57 -0.16 -7.17 2.03
C GLN A 57 -0.82 -7.50 3.37
N GLY A 58 -2.14 -7.42 3.42
CA GLY A 58 -2.95 -7.73 4.58
C GLY A 58 -4.00 -8.79 4.26
N SER A 59 -4.40 -9.55 5.27
CA SER A 59 -5.54 -10.48 5.23
C SER A 59 -6.62 -10.03 6.22
N GLY A 60 -7.84 -10.56 6.04
CA GLY A 60 -8.99 -10.22 6.90
C GLY A 60 -9.79 -9.01 6.41
N PHE A 61 -9.56 -8.59 5.17
CA PHE A 61 -10.29 -7.52 4.50
C PHE A 61 -11.09 -8.09 3.34
N ASP A 62 -12.33 -7.67 3.17
CA ASP A 62 -13.19 -8.06 2.05
C ASP A 62 -13.20 -7.00 0.94
N SER A 63 -13.00 -5.73 1.28
CA SER A 63 -12.95 -4.64 0.30
C SER A 63 -12.20 -3.39 0.78
N ALA A 64 -11.87 -2.50 -0.15
CA ALA A 64 -11.36 -1.17 0.14
C ALA A 64 -12.51 -0.15 0.18
N LEU A 65 -12.52 0.71 1.20
CA LEU A 65 -13.54 1.77 1.35
C LEU A 65 -13.20 3.01 0.52
N SER A 66 -11.92 3.19 0.22
CA SER A 66 -11.39 4.34 -0.54
C SER A 66 -10.11 3.93 -1.27
N SER A 67 -9.66 4.76 -2.21
CA SER A 67 -8.31 4.65 -2.74
C SER A 67 -7.28 4.91 -1.63
N PRO A 68 -6.16 4.20 -1.60
CA PRO A 68 -5.09 4.45 -0.65
C PRO A 68 -4.51 5.85 -0.87
N ILE A 69 -4.22 6.55 0.22
CA ILE A 69 -3.49 7.81 0.22
C ILE A 69 -2.02 7.46 0.34
N VAL A 70 -1.19 7.88 -0.62
CA VAL A 70 0.26 7.68 -0.61
C VAL A 70 0.94 9.04 -0.70
N ILE A 71 1.79 9.36 0.29
CA ILE A 71 2.53 10.62 0.36
C ILE A 71 4.02 10.29 0.30
N CYS A 72 4.68 10.69 -0.79
CA CYS A 72 6.10 10.48 -0.98
C CYS A 72 6.88 11.78 -0.80
N ARG A 73 7.92 11.76 0.04
CA ARG A 73 8.89 12.84 0.19
C ARG A 73 10.17 12.45 -0.56
N GLY A 74 10.60 13.33 -1.46
CA GLY A 74 11.89 13.19 -2.11
C GLY A 74 13.02 13.57 -1.15
N SER A 75 14.14 12.86 -1.27
CA SER A 75 15.42 13.30 -0.68
C SER A 75 15.90 14.49 -1.52
N HIS A 76 15.93 15.69 -0.93
CA HIS A 76 16.32 16.93 -1.61
C HIS A 76 17.83 17.08 -1.75
#